data_AF-A0A5A7SBE2-F1
#
_entry.id   AF-A0A5A7SBE2-F1
#
_cell.length_a   1.000
_cell.length_b   1.000
_cell.length_c   1.000
_cell.angle_alpha   90.00
_cell.angle_beta   90.00
_cell.angle_gamma   90.00
#
_symmetry.space_group_name_H-M   'P 1'
#
loop_
_entity.id
_entity.type
_entity.pdbx_description
1 polymer ?
#
loop_
_entity_poly.entity_id
_entity_poly.type
_entity_poly.pdbx_seq_one_letter_code
_entity_poly.pdbx_strand_id
1 'polypeptide(L)'
;MAGSTTHYGESQWQHLAAEARSGRLFLDPSVARDCLAACDDLLLGLEDIENLGTMVQRVDGMGGFDSGHELAAMFGKKGAGGTDSIDQILRQHKDVVCLMRDTIAASVQAMTSLDFANAQSLSAKSV
;
A
#
# COMPACT_ATOMS: atom_id res chain seq x y z
N MET A 1 -25.41 -15.14 1.80
CA MET A 1 -25.16 -13.68 1.77
C MET A 1 -23.90 -13.43 2.56
N ALA A 2 -22.75 -13.30 1.89
CA ALA A 2 -21.46 -13.06 2.52
C ALA A 2 -20.84 -11.80 1.88
N GLY A 3 -20.31 -10.95 2.75
CA GLY A 3 -20.06 -9.53 2.51
C GLY A 3 -19.11 -9.24 1.36
N SER A 4 -19.49 -8.23 0.59
CA SER A 4 -18.65 -7.51 -0.36
C SER A 4 -17.61 -6.69 0.42
N THR A 5 -16.54 -7.33 0.88
CA THR A 5 -15.48 -6.64 1.61
C THR A 5 -14.51 -6.00 0.61
N THR A 6 -14.78 -4.74 0.30
CA THR A 6 -13.79 -3.68 0.06
C THR A 6 -12.71 -3.93 -1.02
N HIS A 7 -13.06 -3.86 -2.31
CA HIS A 7 -12.11 -3.65 -3.44
C HIS A 7 -12.11 -2.20 -3.99
N TYR A 8 -12.78 -1.27 -3.29
CA TYR A 8 -13.00 0.10 -3.81
C TYR A 8 -11.71 0.94 -3.86
N GLY A 9 -10.85 0.85 -2.84
CA GLY A 9 -9.60 1.62 -2.81
C GLY A 9 -8.60 1.19 -3.88
N GLU A 10 -8.37 -0.12 -4.02
CA GLU A 10 -7.42 -0.66 -5.00
C GLU A 10 -7.82 -0.33 -6.44
N SER A 11 -9.11 -0.49 -6.79
CA SER A 11 -9.63 -0.15 -8.13
C SER A 11 -9.53 1.34 -8.45
N GLN A 12 -9.75 2.23 -7.47
CA GLN A 12 -9.57 3.66 -7.64
C GLN A 12 -8.10 4.02 -7.88
N TRP A 13 -7.18 3.44 -7.10
CA TRP A 13 -5.74 3.69 -7.27
C TRP A 13 -5.19 3.12 -8.56
N GLN A 14 -5.69 1.97 -9.02
CA GLN A 14 -5.35 1.42 -10.34
C GLN A 14 -5.76 2.37 -11.47
N HIS A 15 -6.93 3.00 -11.37
CA HIS A 15 -7.35 4.00 -12.34
C HIS A 15 -6.44 5.24 -12.31
N LEU A 16 -6.15 5.79 -11.13
CA LEU A 16 -5.25 6.93 -10.97
C LEU A 16 -3.82 6.63 -11.47
N ALA A 17 -3.33 5.40 -11.27
CA ALA A 17 -2.05 4.94 -11.81
C ALA A 17 -2.01 5.02 -13.34
N ALA A 18 -3.11 4.64 -14.00
CA ALA A 18 -3.23 4.75 -15.46
C ALA A 18 -3.27 6.21 -15.93
N GLU A 19 -3.98 7.09 -15.22
CA GLU A 19 -4.00 8.52 -15.49
C GLU A 19 -2.61 9.16 -15.30
N ALA A 20 -1.89 8.80 -14.24
CA ALA A 20 -0.52 9.27 -13.99
C ALA A 20 0.45 8.84 -15.11
N ARG A 21 0.44 7.55 -15.46
CA ARG A 21 1.32 7.00 -16.51
C ARG A 21 1.02 7.58 -17.90
N SER A 22 -0.23 7.96 -18.15
CA SER A 22 -0.62 8.61 -19.40
C SER A 22 -0.40 10.12 -19.42
N GLY A 23 0.13 10.70 -18.33
CA GLY A 23 0.34 12.14 -18.21
C GLY A 23 -0.96 12.94 -18.14
N ARG A 24 -2.05 12.34 -17.65
CA ARG A 24 -3.34 13.02 -17.40
C ARG A 24 -3.54 13.40 -15.95
N LEU A 25 -2.80 12.78 -15.03
CA LEU A 25 -2.76 13.17 -13.63
C LEU A 25 -1.42 13.86 -13.32
N PHE A 26 -1.52 15.07 -12.78
CA PHE A 26 -0.39 15.89 -12.35
C PHE A 26 -0.53 16.24 -10.88
N LEU A 27 0.55 16.05 -10.14
CA LEU A 27 0.70 16.51 -8.77
C LEU A 27 1.80 17.57 -8.74
N ASP A 28 1.54 18.64 -8.00
CA ASP A 28 2.57 19.64 -7.71
C ASP A 28 3.79 18.96 -7.05
N PRO A 29 5.04 19.30 -7.42
CA PRO A 29 6.23 18.65 -6.88
C PRO A 29 6.35 18.68 -5.35
N SER A 30 5.86 19.73 -4.70
CA SER A 30 5.89 19.83 -3.23
C SER A 30 4.88 18.89 -2.61
N VAL A 31 3.66 18.87 -3.14
CA VAL A 31 2.59 17.95 -2.71
C VAL A 31 2.98 16.50 -2.96
N ALA A 32 3.55 16.19 -4.13
CA ALA A 32 3.99 14.84 -4.45
C ALA A 32 5.07 14.35 -3.47
N ARG A 33 6.01 15.21 -3.08
CA ARG A 33 7.04 14.88 -2.09
C ARG A 33 6.43 14.57 -0.73
N ASP A 34 5.50 15.38 -0.27
CA ASP A 34 4.83 15.18 1.03
C ASP A 34 3.99 13.90 1.01
N CYS A 35 3.28 13.63 -0.08
CA CYS A 35 2.51 12.40 -0.23
C CYS A 35 3.41 11.15 -0.29
N LEU A 36 4.56 11.23 -0.97
CA LEU A 36 5.52 10.13 -0.99
C LEU A 36 6.08 9.85 0.40
N ALA A 37 6.47 10.90 1.13
CA ALA A 37 6.95 10.77 2.52
C ALA A 37 5.87 10.14 3.42
N ALA A 38 4.63 10.59 3.31
CA ALA A 38 3.51 10.00 4.06
C ALA A 38 3.26 8.53 3.70
N CYS A 39 3.44 8.14 2.44
CA CYS A 39 3.33 6.73 2.04
C CYS A 39 4.46 5.89 2.66
N ASP A 40 5.69 6.41 2.67
CA ASP A 40 6.83 5.71 3.27
C ASP A 40 6.68 5.57 4.79
N ASP A 41 6.24 6.63 5.48
CA ASP A 41 5.94 6.59 6.93
C ASP A 41 4.84 5.56 7.25
N LEU A 42 3.80 5.50 6.42
CA LEU A 42 2.72 4.53 6.59
C LEU A 42 3.20 3.09 6.36
N LEU A 43 4.05 2.85 5.34
CA LEU A 43 4.63 1.53 5.10
C LEU A 43 5.49 1.06 6.28
N LEU A 44 6.31 1.96 6.85
CA LEU A 44 7.09 1.68 8.05
C LEU A 44 6.19 1.31 9.23
N GLY A 45 5.13 2.07 9.49
CA GLY A 45 4.17 1.75 10.55
C GLY A 45 3.50 0.38 10.35
N LEU A 46 3.22 0.00 9.10
CA LEU A 46 2.66 -1.33 8.78
C LEU A 46 3.67 -2.46 8.94
N GLU A 47 4.94 -2.22 8.67
CA GLU A 47 6.03 -3.15 8.99
C GLU A 47 6.18 -3.36 10.49
N ASP A 48 6.09 -2.29 11.29
CA ASP A 48 6.13 -2.39 12.75
C ASP A 48 4.94 -3.22 13.29
N ILE A 49 3.74 -2.99 12.76
CA ILE A 49 2.55 -3.77 13.16
C ILE A 49 2.68 -5.23 12.72
N GLU A 50 3.23 -5.50 11.54
CA GLU A 50 3.49 -6.87 11.09
C GLU A 50 4.47 -7.58 12.02
N ASN A 51 5.56 -6.92 12.41
CA ASN A 51 6.53 -7.43 13.37
C ASN A 51 5.87 -7.76 14.71
N LEU A 52 5.01 -6.89 15.23
CA LEU A 52 4.21 -7.16 16.44
C LEU A 52 3.23 -8.33 16.24
N GLY A 53 2.61 -8.41 15.06
CA GLY A 53 1.70 -9.48 14.67
C GLY A 53 2.35 -10.87 14.71
N THR A 54 3.64 -10.97 14.35
CA THR A 54 4.38 -12.24 14.45
C THR A 54 4.47 -12.78 15.89
N MET A 55 4.43 -11.90 16.90
CA MET A 55 4.40 -12.34 18.31
C MET A 55 3.04 -12.98 18.66
N VAL A 56 1.95 -12.47 18.09
CA VAL A 56 0.59 -13.02 18.26
C VAL A 56 0.44 -14.39 17.59
N GLN A 57 1.27 -14.72 16.62
CA GLN A 57 1.29 -16.05 15.99
C GLN A 57 1.89 -17.13 16.89
N ARG A 58 2.63 -16.74 17.94
CA ARG A 58 3.31 -17.65 18.88
C ARG A 58 2.73 -17.50 20.28
N VAL A 59 1.42 -17.74 20.42
CA VAL A 59 0.80 -17.81 21.76
C VAL A 59 1.15 -19.15 22.40
N ASP A 60 2.06 -19.11 23.36
CA ASP A 60 2.38 -20.21 24.28
C ASP A 60 1.85 -19.92 25.70
N GLY A 61 2.11 -20.81 26.66
CA GLY A 61 1.79 -20.54 28.08
C GLY A 61 0.35 -20.78 28.52
N MET A 62 -0.52 -21.36 27.68
CA MET A 62 -1.93 -21.62 28.00
C MET A 62 -2.19 -22.88 28.87
N GLY A 63 -1.13 -23.50 29.38
CA GLY A 63 -1.18 -24.72 30.20
C GLY A 63 -1.24 -26.02 29.39
N GLY A 64 -1.10 -27.17 30.07
CA GLY A 64 -1.01 -28.49 29.45
C GLY A 64 -2.35 -29.20 29.18
N PHE A 65 -3.48 -28.54 29.46
CA PHE A 65 -4.81 -29.09 29.20
C PHE A 65 -5.19 -28.95 27.72
N ASP A 66 -6.09 -29.82 27.23
CA ASP A 66 -6.56 -29.79 25.83
C ASP A 66 -7.16 -28.42 25.45
N SER A 67 -7.89 -27.78 26.37
CA SER A 67 -8.44 -26.43 26.18
C SER A 67 -7.37 -25.34 25.99
N GLY A 68 -6.19 -25.51 26.60
CA GLY A 68 -5.05 -24.60 26.40
C GLY A 68 -4.49 -24.69 24.98
N HIS A 69 -4.43 -25.90 24.44
CA HIS A 69 -3.98 -26.14 23.06
C HIS A 69 -5.00 -25.59 22.04
N GLU A 70 -6.29 -25.79 22.27
CA GLU A 70 -7.34 -25.24 21.41
C GLU A 70 -7.33 -23.71 21.37
N LEU A 71 -7.13 -23.06 22.52
CA LEU A 71 -7.08 -21.61 22.61
C LEU A 71 -5.84 -21.03 21.92
N ALA A 72 -4.67 -21.65 22.12
CA ALA A 72 -3.45 -21.30 21.38
C ALA A 72 -3.63 -21.43 19.87
N ALA A 73 -4.28 -22.50 19.40
CA ALA A 73 -4.58 -22.70 17.97
C ALA A 73 -5.55 -21.63 17.42
N MET A 74 -6.55 -21.22 18.19
CA MET A 74 -7.49 -20.17 17.78
C MET A 74 -6.82 -18.80 17.68
N PHE A 75 -5.97 -18.43 18.63
CA PHE A 75 -5.20 -17.18 18.55
C PHE A 75 -4.16 -17.21 17.43
N GLY A 76 -3.49 -18.34 17.23
CA GLY A 76 -2.57 -18.53 16.10
C GLY A 76 -3.25 -18.28 14.76
N LYS A 77 -4.47 -18.78 14.55
CA LYS A 77 -5.27 -18.54 13.33
C LYS A 77 -5.68 -17.07 13.13
N LYS A 78 -5.86 -16.30 14.21
CA LYS A 78 -6.11 -14.85 14.12
C LYS A 78 -4.84 -14.07 13.74
N GLY A 79 -3.68 -14.55 14.16
CA GLY A 79 -2.38 -13.94 13.82
C GLY A 79 -1.85 -14.33 12.42
N ALA A 80 -2.06 -15.57 11.97
CA ALA A 80 -1.59 -16.10 10.69
C ALA A 80 -2.52 -17.13 10.07
N GLY A 81 -2.62 -17.13 8.74
CA GLY A 81 -3.10 -18.27 7.94
C GLY A 81 -4.60 -18.57 8.03
N GLY A 82 -5.37 -17.75 8.77
CA GLY A 82 -6.83 -17.73 8.73
C GLY A 82 -7.35 -16.75 7.67
N THR A 83 -8.62 -16.89 7.28
CA THR A 83 -9.31 -15.82 6.55
C THR A 83 -9.44 -14.61 7.47
N ASP A 84 -9.17 -13.41 6.94
CA ASP A 84 -9.16 -12.15 7.70
C ASP A 84 -8.14 -12.16 8.86
N SER A 85 -7.07 -12.94 8.73
CA SER A 85 -5.96 -12.88 9.66
C SER A 85 -5.21 -11.56 9.54
N ILE A 86 -4.57 -11.16 10.64
CA ILE A 86 -3.84 -9.88 10.72
C ILE A 86 -2.78 -9.79 9.61
N ASP A 87 -2.05 -10.87 9.33
CA ASP A 87 -1.05 -10.91 8.25
C ASP A 87 -1.67 -10.71 6.86
N GLN A 88 -2.86 -11.27 6.60
CA GLN A 88 -3.54 -11.10 5.32
C GLN A 88 -4.00 -9.65 5.14
N ILE A 89 -4.61 -9.05 6.16
CA ILE A 89 -5.12 -7.68 6.13
C ILE A 89 -3.97 -6.68 5.99
N LEU A 90 -2.87 -6.88 6.72
CA LEU A 90 -1.69 -6.02 6.62
C LEU A 90 -1.06 -6.08 5.24
N ARG A 91 -0.94 -7.26 4.62
CA ARG A 91 -0.45 -7.40 3.25
C ARG A 91 -1.33 -6.64 2.25
N GLN A 92 -2.64 -6.83 2.32
CA GLN A 92 -3.58 -6.09 1.45
C GLN A 92 -3.45 -4.58 1.61
N HIS A 93 -3.27 -4.10 2.84
CA HIS A 93 -3.10 -2.68 3.08
C HIS A 93 -1.75 -2.16 2.53
N LYS A 94 -0.66 -2.90 2.72
CA LYS A 94 0.65 -2.58 2.12
C LYS A 94 0.57 -2.52 0.60
N ASP A 95 -0.13 -3.46 -0.05
CA ASP A 95 -0.28 -3.47 -1.51
C ASP A 95 -0.95 -2.19 -2.02
N VAL A 96 -2.00 -1.72 -1.34
CA VAL A 96 -2.67 -0.47 -1.69
C VAL A 96 -1.76 0.74 -1.47
N VAL A 97 -1.02 0.82 -0.36
CA VAL A 97 -0.10 1.94 -0.09
C VAL A 97 1.08 1.96 -1.07
N CYS A 98 1.60 0.79 -1.46
CA CYS A 98 2.60 0.68 -2.52
C CYS A 98 2.05 1.21 -3.86
N LEU A 99 0.83 0.82 -4.23
CA LEU A 99 0.17 1.31 -5.44
C LEU A 99 -0.03 2.83 -5.41
N MET A 100 -0.38 3.39 -4.26
CA MET A 100 -0.48 4.85 -4.04
C MET A 100 0.85 5.54 -4.32
N ARG A 101 1.93 5.07 -3.66
CA ARG A 101 3.27 5.64 -3.81
C ARG A 101 3.74 5.60 -5.26
N ASP A 102 3.58 4.46 -5.92
CA ASP A 102 4.00 4.27 -7.31
C ASP A 102 3.21 5.16 -8.28
N THR A 103 1.92 5.37 -8.00
CA THR A 103 1.07 6.29 -8.77
C THR A 103 1.57 7.73 -8.66
N ILE A 104 1.87 8.18 -7.44
CA ILE A 104 2.39 9.54 -7.20
C ILE A 104 3.74 9.71 -7.89
N ALA A 105 4.65 8.74 -7.75
CA ALA A 105 5.96 8.79 -8.41
C ALA A 105 5.83 8.86 -9.95
N ALA A 106 4.92 8.07 -10.53
CA ALA A 106 4.66 8.09 -11.97
C ALA A 106 4.15 9.46 -12.46
N SER A 107 3.30 10.14 -11.67
CA SER A 107 2.76 11.44 -12.06
C SER A 107 3.84 12.52 -12.18
N VAL A 108 4.84 12.51 -11.28
CA VAL A 108 5.95 13.46 -11.29
C VAL A 108 6.92 13.19 -12.45
N GLN A 109 7.18 11.90 -12.74
CA GLN A 109 8.02 11.50 -13.88
C GLN A 109 7.40 11.90 -15.22
N ALA A 110 6.08 11.69 -15.38
CA ALA A 110 5.35 12.08 -16.58
C ALA A 110 5.42 13.60 -16.82
N MET A 111 5.25 14.40 -15.76
CA MET A 111 5.38 15.86 -15.81
C MET A 111 6.77 16.30 -16.27
N THR A 112 7.83 15.76 -15.66
CA THR A 112 9.22 16.10 -16.01
C THR A 112 9.52 15.78 -17.49
N SER A 113 8.96 14.67 -17.98
CA SER A 113 9.12 14.25 -19.39
C SER A 113 8.40 15.18 -20.36
N LEU A 114 7.19 15.63 -20.01
CA LEU A 114 6.41 16.60 -20.80
C LEU A 114 7.07 17.98 -20.83
N ASP A 115 7.59 18.46 -19.70
CA ASP A 115 8.31 19.74 -19.63
C ASP A 115 9.55 19.73 -20.52
N PHE A 116 10.33 18.64 -20.49
CA PHE A 116 11.49 18.48 -21.36
C PHE A 116 11.13 18.43 -22.86
N ALA A 117 10.04 17.74 -23.21
CA ALA A 117 9.56 17.69 -24.60
C ALA A 117 9.06 19.05 -25.09
N ASN A 118 8.32 19.78 -24.24
CA ASN A 118 7.81 21.12 -24.55
C ASN A 118 8.94 22.14 -24.71
N ALA A 119 9.94 22.13 -23.82
CA ALA A 119 11.11 23.01 -23.91
C ALA A 119 11.89 22.82 -25.22
N GLN A 120 12.10 21.57 -25.65
CA GLN A 120 12.73 21.28 -26.94
C GLN A 120 11.90 21.78 -28.13
N SER A 121 10.58 21.58 -28.11
CA SER A 121 9.70 22.05 -29.19
C SER A 121 9.68 23.58 -29.29
N LEU A 122 9.69 24.29 -28.17
CA LEU A 122 9.77 25.75 -28.13
C LEU A 122 11.11 26.25 -28.69
N SER A 123 12.24 25.64 -28.28
CA SER A 123 13.55 25.99 -28.81
C SER A 123 13.68 25.72 -30.32
N ALA A 124 13.02 24.68 -30.83
CA ALA A 124 13.04 24.33 -32.26
C ALA A 124 12.16 25.26 -33.12
N LYS A 125 11.15 25.91 -32.54
CA LYS A 125 10.28 26.88 -33.24
C LYS A 125 10.81 28.32 -33.18
N SER A 126 11.74 28.62 -32.28
CA SER A 126 12.35 29.95 -32.13
C SER A 126 13.65 30.14 -32.93
N VAL A 127 14.07 29.15 -33.72
CA VAL A 127 15.19 29.18 -34.68
C VAL A 127 14.63 29.08 -36.08
#